data_AF-X1HRM4-F1
#
_entry.id   AF-X1HRM4-F1
#
_cell.length_a   1.000
_cell.length_b   1.000
_cell.length_c   1.000
_cell.angle_alpha   90.00
_cell.angle_beta   90.00
_cell.angle_gamma   90.00
#
_symmetry.space_group_name_H-M   'P 1'
#
loop_
_entity.id
_entity.type
_entity.pdbx_description
1 polymer ?
#
loop_
_entity_poly.entity_id
_entity_poly.type
_entity_poly.pdbx_seq_one_letter_code
_entity_poly.pdbx_strand_id
1 'polypeptide(L)' 'IRNAVREAHYFAIAKDIKRESRLRLGQFTAEELTPIEALKKYLETRKDLSRERAEVLLQYGERLIEEQRTRGR' A
#
# COMPACT_ATOMS: atom_id res chain seq x y z
N ILE A 1 33.32 28.50 -2.95
CA ILE A 1 32.11 27.63 -2.88
C ILE A 1 31.41 27.53 -4.24
N ARG A 2 31.09 28.63 -4.93
CA ARG A 2 30.38 28.60 -6.25
C ARG A 2 31.07 27.76 -7.36
N ASN A 3 32.41 27.68 -7.34
CA ASN A 3 33.17 26.89 -8.33
C ASN A 3 33.25 25.39 -8.01
N ALA A 4 33.06 24.98 -6.76
CA ALA A 4 33.21 23.58 -6.33
C ALA A 4 32.00 22.70 -6.70
N VAL A 5 30.85 23.31 -6.99
CA VAL A 5 29.59 22.61 -7.30
C VAL A 5 29.34 22.51 -8.81
N ARG A 6 30.25 23.04 -9.65
CA ARG A 6 30.06 23.15 -11.11
C ARG A 6 29.91 21.77 -11.80
N GLU A 7 30.57 20.75 -11.28
CA GLU A 7 30.49 19.37 -11.80
C GLU A 7 29.25 18.60 -11.32
N ALA A 8 28.59 19.05 -10.25
CA ALA A 8 27.39 18.40 -9.71
C ALA A 8 26.08 18.85 -10.38
N HIS A 9 26.15 19.78 -11.35
CA HIS A 9 24.98 20.40 -11.97
C HIS A 9 24.22 19.52 -12.98
N TYR A 10 24.61 18.26 -13.19
CA TYR A 10 24.06 17.43 -14.27
C TYR A 10 23.75 15.97 -13.90
N PHE A 11 23.44 15.69 -12.64
CA PHE A 11 22.90 14.37 -12.29
C PHE A 11 21.38 14.39 -12.33
N ALA A 12 20.82 13.99 -13.47
CA ALA A 12 19.41 13.64 -13.56
C ALA A 12 19.20 12.30 -12.85
N ILE A 13 18.67 12.33 -11.63
CA ILE A 13 18.23 11.13 -10.93
C ILE A 13 16.92 10.68 -11.58
N ALA A 14 17.01 9.85 -12.61
CA ALA A 14 15.85 9.17 -13.18
C ALA A 14 15.41 8.05 -12.21
N LYS A 15 14.29 8.27 -11.50
CA LYS A 15 13.68 7.22 -10.70
C LYS A 15 12.98 6.24 -11.64
N ASP A 16 13.67 5.16 -12.01
CA ASP A 16 13.06 4.07 -12.77
C ASP A 16 12.13 3.26 -11.86
N ILE A 17 10.86 3.68 -11.79
CA ILE A 17 9.83 2.96 -11.05
C ILE A 17 9.32 1.84 -11.96
N LYS A 18 9.91 0.65 -11.83
CA LYS A 18 9.28 -0.58 -12.32
C LYS A 18 8.00 -0.82 -11.53
N ARG A 19 6.87 -0.31 -12.04
CA ARG A 19 5.55 -0.72 -11.59
C ARG A 19 5.33 -2.15 -12.07
N GLU A 20 5.61 -3.13 -11.21
CA GLU A 20 5.05 -4.46 -11.41
C GLU A 20 3.55 -4.32 -11.59
N SER A 21 3.02 -4.97 -12.63
CA SER A 21 1.62 -4.85 -13.05
C SER A 21 0.72 -4.90 -11.83
N ARG A 22 0.00 -3.80 -11.57
CA ARG A 22 -0.96 -3.70 -10.45
C ARG A 22 -1.72 -5.02 -10.37
N LEU A 23 -1.63 -5.70 -9.22
CA LEU A 23 -2.40 -6.92 -9.00
C LEU A 23 -3.88 -6.57 -9.15
N ARG A 24 -4.48 -6.96 -10.27
CA ARG A 24 -5.93 -6.88 -10.45
C ARG A 24 -6.53 -7.89 -9.48
N LEU A 25 -7.14 -7.40 -8.41
CA LEU A 25 -8.03 -8.18 -7.55
C LEU A 25 -9.36 -8.37 -8.30
N GLY A 26 -9.32 -9.08 -9.43
CA GLY A 26 -10.45 -9.26 -10.32
C GLY A 26 -10.97 -7.95 -10.92
N GLN A 27 -12.20 -7.56 -10.57
CA GLN A 27 -12.90 -6.37 -11.08
C GLN A 27 -12.42 -5.03 -10.52
N PHE A 28 -11.57 -5.03 -9.49
CA PHE A 28 -11.19 -3.80 -8.78
C PHE A 28 -9.72 -3.48 -8.97
N THR A 29 -9.41 -2.22 -9.25
CA THR A 29 -8.03 -1.74 -9.21
C THR A 29 -7.64 -1.45 -7.75
N ALA A 30 -6.43 -1.82 -7.34
CA ALA A 30 -5.94 -1.60 -5.98
C ALA A 30 -5.89 -0.11 -5.56
N GLU A 31 -6.00 0.82 -6.52
CA GLU A 31 -5.98 2.27 -6.30
C GLU A 31 -7.37 2.84 -5.93
N GLU A 32 -8.45 2.12 -6.21
CA GLU A 32 -9.84 2.55 -5.93
C GLU A 32 -10.37 2.01 -4.60
N LEU A 33 -9.72 0.98 -4.05
CA LEU A 33 -10.13 0.35 -2.80
C LEU A 33 -9.48 1.07 -1.62
N THR A 34 -10.30 1.41 -0.62
CA THR A 34 -9.75 1.79 0.68
C THR A 34 -9.01 0.60 1.29
N PRO A 35 -7.96 0.81 2.12
CA PRO A 35 -7.23 -0.29 2.75
C PRO A 35 -8.12 -1.29 3.50
N ILE A 36 -9.21 -0.80 4.10
CA ILE A 36 -10.20 -1.61 4.82
C ILE A 36 -10.97 -2.55 3.88
N GLU A 37 -11.39 -2.04 2.71
CA GLU A 37 -12.13 -2.81 1.73
C GLU A 37 -11.24 -3.83 1.02
N ALA A 38 -9.97 -3.48 0.80
CA ALA A 38 -8.97 -4.41 0.28
C ALA A 38 -8.75 -5.57 1.25
N LEU A 39 -8.62 -5.27 2.55
CA LEU A 39 -8.50 -6.28 3.60
C LEU A 39 -9.74 -7.19 3.66
N LYS A 40 -10.94 -6.61 3.62
CA LYS A 40 -12.20 -7.36 3.63
C LYS A 40 -12.28 -8.34 2.44
N LYS A 41 -12.03 -7.85 1.22
CA LYS A 41 -12.03 -8.72 0.02
C LYS A 41 -11.00 -9.82 0.10
N TYR A 42 -9.80 -9.51 0.60
CA TYR A 42 -8.76 -10.51 0.80
C TYR A 42 -9.23 -11.64 1.71
N LEU A 43 -9.82 -11.30 2.87
CA LEU A 43 -10.34 -12.28 3.82
C LEU A 43 -11.52 -13.09 3.23
N GLU A 44 -12.37 -12.48 2.41
CA GLU A 44 -13.46 -13.17 1.70
C GLU A 44 -12.95 -14.19 0.66
N THR A 45 -11.81 -13.91 0.00
CA THR A 45 -11.20 -14.87 -0.95
C THR A 45 -10.52 -16.05 -0.27
N ARG A 46 -10.21 -15.95 1.02
CA ARG A 46 -9.51 -16.98 1.81
C ARG A 46 -10.49 -18.03 2.30
N LYS A 47 -10.55 -19.16 1.59
CA LYS A 47 -11.40 -20.31 1.94
C LYS A 47 -10.91 -21.10 3.16
N ASP A 48 -9.67 -20.88 3.59
CA ASP A 48 -9.01 -21.55 4.72
C ASP A 48 -9.32 -20.91 6.09
N LEU A 49 -10.00 -19.76 6.11
CA LEU A 49 -10.31 -19.03 7.34
C LEU A 49 -11.76 -19.25 7.78
N SER A 50 -11.95 -19.49 9.08
CA SER A 50 -13.29 -19.44 9.68
C SER A 50 -13.81 -18.00 9.72
N ARG A 51 -15.13 -17.85 9.68
CA ARG A 51 -15.78 -16.54 9.73
C ARG A 51 -15.42 -15.73 10.98
N GLU A 52 -15.42 -16.37 12.15
CA GLU A 52 -15.01 -15.76 13.41
C GLU A 52 -13.59 -15.22 13.35
N ARG A 53 -12.66 -15.99 12.74
CA ARG A 53 -11.27 -15.56 12.61
C ARG A 53 -11.13 -14.40 11.62
N ALA A 54 -11.91 -14.40 10.55
CA ALA A 54 -11.95 -13.29 9.60
C ALA A 54 -12.46 -11.99 10.25
N GLU A 55 -13.50 -12.07 11.10
CA GLU A 55 -14.03 -10.93 11.83
C GLU A 55 -13.01 -10.34 12.82
N VAL A 56 -12.32 -11.20 13.58
CA VAL A 56 -11.23 -10.78 14.46
C VAL A 56 -10.11 -10.11 13.65
N LEU A 57 -9.65 -10.73 12.56
CA LEU A 57 -8.59 -10.16 11.72
C LEU A 57 -8.98 -8.81 11.12
N LEU A 58 -10.26 -8.65 10.74
CA LEU A 58 -10.77 -7.38 10.24
C LEU A 58 -10.67 -6.30 11.32
N GLN A 59 -11.20 -6.56 12.53
CA GLN A 59 -11.14 -5.62 13.66
C GLN A 59 -9.71 -5.19 14.01
N TYR A 60 -8.77 -6.13 14.06
CA TYR A 60 -7.37 -5.82 14.31
C TYR A 60 -6.75 -5.00 13.18
N GLY A 61 -7.10 -5.32 11.92
CA GLY A 61 -6.67 -4.58 10.75
C GLY A 61 -7.16 -3.12 10.75
N GLU A 62 -8.41 -2.87 11.13
CA GLU A 62 -8.96 -1.51 11.21
C GLU A 62 -8.15 -0.63 12.16
N ARG A 63 -7.86 -1.15 13.35
CA ARG A 63 -7.06 -0.43 14.36
C ARG A 63 -5.65 -0.11 13.84
N LEU A 64 -4.97 -1.07 13.22
CA LEU A 64 -3.62 -0.87 12.69
C LEU A 64 -3.59 0.17 11.56
N ILE A 65 -4.58 0.15 10.67
CA ILE A 65 -4.70 1.11 9.58
C ILE A 65 -4.90 2.52 10.13
N GLU A 66 -5.76 2.67 11.15
CA GLU A 66 -6.01 3.96 11.79
C GLU A 66 -4.79 4.46 12.59
N GLU A 67 -4.09 3.58 13.30
CA GLU A 67 -2.83 3.90 13.99
C GLU A 67 -1.75 4.40 13.01
N GLN A 68 -1.63 3.81 11.83
CA GLN A 68 -0.69 4.29 10.81
C GLN A 68 -1.13 5.63 10.22
N ARG A 69 -2.44 5.83 10.02
CA ARG A 69 -3.00 7.10 9.54
C ARG A 69 -2.74 8.24 10.51
N THR A 70 -2.83 7.98 11.81
CA THR A 70 -2.60 8.95 12.89
C THR A 70 -1.13 9.21 13.16
N ARG A 71 -0.24 8.20 13.04
CA ARG A 71 1.22 8.36 13.17
C ARG A 71 1.89 9.05 11.98
N GLY A 72 1.31 8.95 10.79
CA GLY A 72 1.84 9.58 9.58
C GLY A 72 1.50 11.06 9.41
N ARG A 73 0.89 11.70 10.42
CA ARG A 73 0.39 13.08 10.38
C ARG A 73 1.21 14.03 11.24
#